data_AF-A0A2D4KFD6-F1
#
_entry.id   AF-A0A2D4KFD6-F1
#
_cell.length_a   1.000
_cell.length_b   1.000
_cell.length_c   1.000
_cell.angle_alpha   90.00
_cell.angle_beta   90.00
_cell.angle_gamma   90.00
#
_symmetry.space_group_name_H-M   'P 1'
#
loop_
_entity.id
_entity.type
_entity.pdbx_description
1 polymer ?
#
loop_
_entity_poly.entity_id
_entity_poly.type
_entity_poly.pdbx_seq_one_letter_code
_entity_poly.pdbx_strand_id
1 'polypeptide(L)'
;EGQSCLEEKISSFPHLIHNLFEDHVSIISSITFDDRSGRWCSYSASNNSTIDTAWKAGETSVRFTAGRRRYTVQFTTMVQVNEETGNRRPVMLTLLRVPRLSKTVKESNGQELD
;
A
#
# COMPACT_ATOMS: atom_id res chain seq x y z
N GLU A 1 -2.73 19.62 3.15
CA GLU A 1 -2.13 19.69 1.79
C GLU A 1 -1.12 18.58 1.51
N GLY A 2 -0.32 18.11 2.47
CA GLY A 2 0.72 17.10 2.23
C GLY A 2 0.27 15.65 1.93
N GLN A 3 -0.98 15.24 2.21
CA GLN A 3 -1.48 13.88 1.95
C GLN A 3 -1.83 13.64 0.48
N SER A 4 -2.54 14.59 -0.14
CA SER A 4 -2.91 14.51 -1.57
C SER A 4 -1.69 14.41 -2.49
N CYS A 5 -0.60 15.11 -2.19
CA CYS A 5 0.65 15.01 -2.95
C CYS A 5 1.36 13.65 -2.80
N LEU A 6 1.17 12.95 -1.68
CA LEU A 6 1.72 11.59 -1.50
C LEU A 6 0.87 10.56 -2.25
N GLU A 7 -0.46 10.73 -2.24
CA GLU A 7 -1.41 9.87 -2.94
C GLU A 7 -1.20 9.90 -4.47
N GLU A 8 -0.97 11.09 -5.05
CA GLU A 8 -0.63 11.23 -6.48
C GLU A 8 0.75 10.65 -6.84
N LYS A 9 1.72 10.71 -5.93
CA LYS A 9 3.07 10.19 -6.20
C LYS A 9 3.13 8.66 -6.20
N ILE A 10 2.32 7.99 -5.37
CA ILE A 10 2.26 6.51 -5.33
C ILE A 10 1.65 5.96 -6.62
N SER A 11 0.61 6.59 -7.16
CA SER A 11 -0.02 6.15 -8.42
C SER A 11 0.89 6.38 -9.64
N SER A 12 1.77 7.38 -9.59
CA SER A 12 2.62 7.75 -10.71
C SER A 12 3.96 6.99 -10.79
N PHE A 13 4.48 6.43 -9.69
CA PHE A 13 5.80 5.78 -9.68
C PHE A 13 5.91 4.57 -8.72
N PRO A 14 5.27 3.43 -9.03
CA PRO A 14 5.27 2.25 -8.16
C PRO A 14 6.66 1.64 -7.96
N HIS A 15 7.55 1.72 -8.96
CA HIS A 15 8.92 1.21 -8.85
C HIS A 15 9.81 2.06 -7.92
N LEU A 16 9.52 3.35 -7.77
CA LEU A 16 10.23 4.19 -6.81
C LEU A 16 9.83 3.87 -5.36
N ILE A 17 8.65 3.28 -5.11
CA ILE A 17 8.22 2.88 -3.75
C ILE A 17 9.13 1.78 -3.19
N HIS A 18 9.50 0.79 -4.01
CA HIS A 18 10.39 -0.29 -3.58
C HIS A 18 11.82 0.18 -3.26
N ASN A 19 12.30 1.22 -3.95
CA ASN A 19 13.67 1.72 -3.80
C ASN A 19 13.79 2.95 -2.87
N LEU A 20 12.70 3.65 -2.55
CA LEU A 20 12.73 4.86 -1.70
C LEU A 20 12.45 4.62 -0.21
N PHE A 21 11.98 3.43 0.19
CA PHE A 21 11.50 3.22 1.56
C PHE A 21 12.22 2.06 2.24
N GLU A 22 13.47 2.31 2.63
CA GLU A 22 14.16 1.49 3.63
C GLU A 22 13.39 1.48 4.98
N ASP A 23 13.02 0.26 5.36
CA ASP A 23 12.75 -0.28 6.70
C ASP A 23 11.46 0.02 7.49
N HIS A 24 10.57 0.96 7.14
CA HIS A 24 9.46 1.28 8.08
C HIS A 24 8.09 1.62 7.49
N VAL A 25 7.80 1.18 6.26
CA VAL A 25 6.49 1.41 5.65
C VAL A 25 5.78 0.08 5.39
N SER A 26 4.72 -0.17 6.16
CA SER A 26 3.78 -1.25 5.86
C SER A 26 2.63 -0.69 5.03
N ILE A 27 2.42 -1.24 3.83
CA ILE A 27 1.12 -1.17 3.17
C ILE A 27 0.13 -1.93 4.05
N ILE A 28 -0.96 -1.27 4.42
CA ILE A 28 -1.90 -1.77 5.43
C ILE A 28 -3.30 -1.97 4.85
N SER A 29 -3.62 -1.28 3.76
CA SER A 29 -4.88 -1.52 3.05
C SER A 29 -4.80 -1.12 1.59
N SER A 30 -5.30 -2.01 0.73
CA SER A 30 -5.63 -1.68 -0.64
C SER A 30 -7.07 -1.15 -0.71
N ILE A 31 -7.27 -0.06 -1.44
CA ILE A 31 -8.58 0.58 -1.64
C ILE A 31 -8.91 0.66 -3.13
N THR A 32 -10.17 0.48 -3.49
CA THR A 32 -10.70 0.64 -4.86
C THR A 32 -11.68 1.81 -4.90
N PHE A 33 -11.72 2.53 -6.01
CA PHE A 33 -12.72 3.59 -6.21
C PHE A 33 -14.05 3.03 -6.70
N ASP A 34 -15.14 3.41 -6.04
CA ASP A 34 -16.50 3.11 -6.45
C ASP A 34 -17.14 4.33 -7.11
N ASP A 35 -17.37 4.25 -8.42
CA ASP A 35 -17.92 5.35 -9.21
C ASP A 35 -19.34 5.72 -8.79
N ARG A 36 -20.10 4.77 -8.20
CA ARG A 36 -21.49 5.00 -7.81
C ARG A 36 -21.59 5.91 -6.59
N SER A 37 -20.67 5.73 -5.64
CA SER A 37 -20.63 6.50 -4.40
C SER A 37 -19.65 7.66 -4.45
N GLY A 38 -18.72 7.66 -5.42
CA GLY A 38 -17.62 8.63 -5.50
C GLY A 38 -16.63 8.48 -4.33
N ARG A 39 -16.58 7.30 -3.70
CA ARG A 39 -15.77 7.04 -2.50
C ARG A 39 -14.78 5.92 -2.74
N TRP A 40 -13.68 5.99 -2.00
CA TRP A 40 -12.75 4.88 -1.86
C TRP A 40 -13.30 3.86 -0.87
N CYS A 41 -13.22 2.58 -1.24
CA CYS A 41 -13.65 1.47 -0.41
C CYS A 41 -12.50 0.47 -0.24
N SER A 42 -12.27 0.03 0.99
CA SER A 42 -11.34 -1.05 1.29
C SER A 42 -11.83 -2.37 0.72
N TYR A 43 -10.90 -3.22 0.27
CA TYR A 43 -11.23 -4.63 0.03
C TYR A 43 -11.57 -5.35 1.34
N SER A 44 -12.18 -6.54 1.21
CA SER A 44 -12.34 -7.44 2.35
C SER A 44 -10.98 -7.79 2.96
N ALA A 45 -10.94 -8.15 4.24
CA ALA A 45 -9.70 -8.51 4.93
C ALA A 45 -8.93 -9.63 4.21
N SER A 46 -9.63 -10.66 3.70
CA SER A 46 -9.01 -11.75 2.94
C SER A 46 -8.36 -11.23 1.65
N ASN A 47 -9.06 -10.39 0.88
CA ASN A 47 -8.53 -9.90 -0.39
C ASN A 47 -7.39 -8.91 -0.17
N ASN A 48 -7.46 -8.06 0.85
CA ASN A 48 -6.34 -7.21 1.25
C ASN A 48 -5.10 -8.04 1.60
N SER A 49 -5.25 -9.13 2.37
CA SER A 49 -4.12 -10.01 2.70
C SER A 49 -3.47 -10.63 1.44
N THR A 50 -4.28 -11.08 0.48
CA THR A 50 -3.79 -11.60 -0.81
C THR A 50 -3.04 -10.53 -1.60
N ILE A 51 -3.60 -9.32 -1.70
CA ILE A 51 -3.00 -8.22 -2.45
C ILE A 51 -1.69 -7.76 -1.80
N ASP A 52 -1.69 -7.59 -0.47
CA ASP A 52 -0.50 -7.17 0.29
C ASP A 52 0.63 -8.19 0.19
N THR A 53 0.31 -9.49 0.23
CA THR A 53 1.30 -10.56 0.10
C THR A 53 1.96 -10.53 -1.29
N ALA A 54 1.16 -10.40 -2.35
CA ALA A 54 1.68 -10.33 -3.71
C ALA A 54 2.52 -9.07 -3.95
N TRP A 55 2.06 -7.92 -3.45
CA TRP A 55 2.83 -6.69 -3.52
C TRP A 55 4.18 -6.82 -2.80
N LYS A 56 4.19 -7.34 -1.57
CA LYS A 56 5.43 -7.53 -0.79
C LYS A 56 6.39 -8.52 -1.44
N ALA A 57 5.87 -9.51 -2.16
CA ALA A 57 6.68 -10.44 -2.95
C ALA A 57 7.29 -9.80 -4.21
N GLY A 58 6.92 -8.56 -4.55
CA GLY A 58 7.40 -7.87 -5.75
C GLY A 58 6.69 -8.32 -7.03
N GLU A 59 5.52 -8.94 -6.90
CA GLU A 59 4.72 -9.31 -8.07
C GLU A 59 4.28 -8.06 -8.84
N THR A 60 4.04 -8.21 -10.14
CA THR A 60 3.54 -7.12 -10.99
C THR A 60 2.01 -7.04 -11.03
N SER A 61 1.35 -8.14 -10.64
CA SER A 61 -0.09 -8.22 -10.57
C SER A 61 -0.55 -9.32 -9.62
N VAL A 62 -1.81 -9.27 -9.22
CA VAL A 62 -2.44 -10.30 -8.39
C VAL A 62 -3.87 -10.54 -8.82
N ARG A 63 -4.30 -11.80 -8.83
CA ARG A 63 -5.69 -12.19 -9.09
C ARG A 63 -6.39 -12.55 -7.79
N PHE A 64 -7.65 -12.15 -7.67
CA PHE A 64 -8.51 -12.55 -6.56
C PHE A 64 -9.98 -12.59 -7.00
N THR A 65 -10.83 -13.13 -6.13
CA THR A 65 -12.28 -13.18 -6.32
C THR A 65 -13.00 -12.30 -5.31
N ALA A 66 -14.06 -11.65 -5.75
CA ALA A 66 -14.99 -10.96 -4.85
C ALA A 66 -16.43 -11.29 -5.27
N GLY A 67 -17.15 -11.96 -4.38
CA GLY A 67 -18.42 -12.60 -4.73
C GLY A 67 -18.21 -13.67 -5.79
N ARG A 68 -18.87 -13.52 -6.95
CA ARG A 68 -18.79 -14.46 -8.08
C ARG A 68 -17.85 -13.99 -9.21
N ARG A 69 -17.21 -12.83 -9.04
CA ARG A 69 -16.43 -12.17 -10.08
C ARG A 69 -14.94 -12.31 -9.82
N ARG A 70 -14.17 -12.37 -10.91
CA ARG A 70 -12.71 -12.39 -10.90
C ARG A 70 -12.14 -11.02 -11.24
N TYR A 71 -11.11 -10.63 -10.49
CA TYR A 71 -10.41 -9.37 -10.67
C TYR A 71 -8.90 -9.60 -10.71
N THR A 72 -8.22 -8.81 -11.54
CA THR A 72 -6.76 -8.67 -11.52
C THR A 72 -6.41 -7.25 -11.07
N VAL A 73 -5.57 -7.10 -10.06
CA VAL A 73 -4.91 -5.82 -9.77
C VAL A 73 -3.57 -5.80 -10.46
N GLN A 74 -3.34 -4.79 -11.30
CA GLN A 74 -2.06 -4.52 -11.93
C GLN A 74 -1.36 -3.44 -11.13
N PHE A 75 -0.26 -3.82 -10.49
CA PHE A 75 0.50 -2.96 -9.58
C PHE A 75 1.29 -1.89 -10.31
N THR A 76 1.73 -2.19 -11.53
CA THR A 76 2.45 -1.24 -12.40
C THR A 76 1.61 -0.03 -12.80
N THR A 77 0.30 -0.24 -12.99
CA THR A 77 -0.63 0.83 -13.40
C THR A 77 -1.59 1.25 -12.29
N MET A 78 -1.52 0.60 -11.12
CA MET A 78 -2.45 0.83 -10.01
C MET A 78 -3.92 0.75 -10.42
N VAL A 79 -4.27 -0.30 -11.17
CA VAL A 79 -5.63 -0.51 -11.70
C VAL A 79 -6.11 -1.92 -11.40
N GLN A 80 -7.34 -2.02 -10.91
CA GLN A 80 -8.11 -3.26 -10.87
C GLN A 80 -8.87 -3.43 -12.18
N VAL A 81 -8.79 -4.60 -12.78
CA VAL A 81 -9.55 -5.01 -13.96
C VAL A 81 -10.50 -6.13 -13.57
N ASN A 82 -11.79 -5.96 -13.87
CA ASN A 82 -12.75 -7.06 -13.85
C ASN A 82 -12.50 -7.97 -15.07
N GLU A 83 -12.16 -9.24 -14.85
CA GLU A 83 -11.82 -10.17 -15.94
C GLU A 83 -13.02 -10.54 -16.82
N GLU A 84 -14.24 -10.42 -16.30
CA GLU A 84 -15.46 -10.77 -17.05
C GLU A 84 -15.89 -9.65 -18.00
N THR A 85 -15.75 -8.40 -17.57
CA THR A 85 -16.29 -7.25 -18.30
C THR A 85 -15.22 -6.30 -18.84
N GLY A 86 -13.95 -6.50 -18.46
CA GLY A 86 -12.86 -5.57 -18.76
C GLY A 86 -12.96 -4.23 -18.02
N ASN A 87 -13.93 -4.05 -17.11
CA ASN A 87 -14.11 -2.78 -16.40
C ASN A 87 -12.89 -2.48 -15.53
N ARG A 88 -12.37 -1.26 -15.66
CA ARG A 88 -11.14 -0.80 -15.00
C ARG A 88 -11.48 0.17 -13.88
N ARG A 89 -10.90 -0.02 -12.70
CA ARG A 89 -11.06 0.86 -11.54
C ARG A 89 -9.68 1.22 -10.99
N PRO A 90 -9.43 2.48 -10.60
CA PRO A 90 -8.17 2.84 -9.97
C PRO A 90 -8.08 2.20 -8.57
N VAL A 91 -6.85 1.86 -8.20
CA VAL A 91 -6.49 1.28 -6.89
C VAL A 91 -5.49 2.22 -6.23
N MET A 92 -5.59 2.35 -4.91
CA MET A 92 -4.55 3.00 -4.12
C MET A 92 -4.09 2.07 -3.01
N LEU A 93 -2.82 2.25 -2.63
CA LEU A 93 -2.24 1.62 -1.44
C LEU A 93 -2.17 2.65 -0.35
N THR A 94 -2.79 2.37 0.80
CA THR A 94 -2.66 3.22 1.97
C THR A 94 -1.48 2.75 2.80
N LEU A 95 -0.53 3.66 2.97
CA LEU A 95 0.64 3.46 3.82
C LEU A 95 0.29 4.01 5.21
N LEU A 96 0.34 3.20 6.27
CA LEU A 96 0.46 3.80 7.61
C LEU A 96 1.95 3.97 7.90
N ARG A 97 2.33 5.21 8.14
CA ARG A 97 3.63 5.54 8.71
C ARG A 97 3.66 5.00 10.13
N VAL A 98 4.43 3.95 10.37
CA VAL A 98 4.72 3.51 11.74
C VAL A 98 5.63 4.57 12.36
N PRO A 99 5.27 5.20 13.49
CA PRO A 99 6.17 6.09 14.18
C PRO A 99 7.43 5.29 14.56
N ARG A 100 8.61 5.77 14.14
CA ARG A 100 9.88 5.22 14.62
C ARG A 100 9.85 5.34 16.16
N LEU A 101 9.89 4.22 16.88
CA LEU A 101 10.26 4.25 18.30
C LEU A 101 11.67 4.86 18.34
N SER A 102 11.77 6.12 18.78
CA SER A 102 13.04 6.80 18.95
C SER A 102 13.86 6.01 19.96
N LYS A 103 14.92 5.35 19.50
CA LYS A 103 15.96 4.80 20.37
C LYS A 103 16.68 5.99 20.98
N THR A 104 16.28 6.42 22.17
CA THR A 104 17.09 7.32 22.99
C THR A 104 18.30 6.51 23.44
N VAL A 105 19.37 6.56 22.65
CA VAL A 105 20.71 6.19 23.12
C VAL A 105 21.12 7.29 24.08
N LYS A 106 20.88 7.08 25.38
CA LYS A 106 21.51 7.90 26.41
C LYS A 106 22.95 7.41 26.54
N GLU A 107 23.80 8.01 25.73
CA GLU A 107 25.23 8.11 25.97
C GLU A 107 25.43 8.74 27.36
N SER A 108 26.12 8.05 28.25
CA SER A 108 26.70 8.63 29.46
C SER A 108 27.98 7.86 29.73
N ASN A 109 29.03 8.31 29.04
CA ASN A 109 30.41 7.98 29.34
C ASN A 109 30.77 8.58 30.72
N GLY A 110 31.56 7.85 31.51
CA GLY A 110 31.71 8.06 32.95
C GLY A 110 32.44 9.32 33.43
N GLN A 111 32.39 9.52 34.74
CA GLN A 111 33.39 10.24 35.53
C GLN A 111 33.39 9.72 36.98
N GLU A 112 34.56 9.87 37.59
CA GLU A 112 35.21 9.10 38.67
C GLU A 112 34.99 9.71 40.09
N LEU A 113 35.36 8.92 41.13
CA LEU A 113 35.68 9.26 42.55
C LEU A 113 34.51 9.73 43.44
N ASP A 114 34.31 9.28 44.68
CA ASP A 114 35.22 8.83 45.78
C ASP A 114 34.62 7.64 46.55
#